data_AF-A0A9X2E2B8-F1
#
_entry.id   AF-A0A9X2E2B8-F1
#
_cell.length_a   1.000
_cell.length_b   1.000
_cell.length_c   1.000
_cell.angle_alpha   90.00
_cell.angle_beta   90.00
_cell.angle_gamma   90.00
#
_symmetry.space_group_name_H-M   'P 1'
#
loop_
_entity.id
_entity.type
_entity.pdbx_description
1 polymer ?
#
loop_
_entity_poly.entity_id
_entity_poly.type
_entity_poly.pdbx_seq_one_letter_code
_entity_poly.pdbx_strand_id
1 'polypeptide(L)'
;MNRTDRLYGLVEELRAASPRPRSARRLAERFEVSVRTIERDLAALQQSGLPIWAEPGRTGGYVIDGSATLGPAGFTLDEALAVLIGLGALRHSPFRQAARTAARKMLAVMPDRDAARASAFASRVHFLESEENTTAPVEFAEALRANRVVQLRYQDADGAESSRDVEPLGSIEKGGQWYLIAWCRLRQGVRAFRGDRMLSIRVTDERPPMRKLRAEDLAIQYGLLRSVVDD
;
A
#
# COMPACT_ATOMS: atom_id res chain seq x y z
N MET A 1 -21.91 3.28 28.62
CA MET A 1 -20.89 3.47 27.56
C MET A 1 -21.56 3.96 26.28
N ASN A 2 -21.09 5.04 25.66
CA ASN A 2 -21.60 5.50 24.36
C ASN A 2 -21.23 4.48 23.26
N ARG A 3 -22.03 4.40 22.20
CA ARG A 3 -21.80 3.50 21.07
C ARG A 3 -20.44 3.73 20.41
N THR A 4 -20.02 4.98 20.23
CA THR A 4 -18.72 5.32 19.62
C THR A 4 -17.56 4.76 20.42
N ASP A 5 -17.54 4.97 21.74
CA ASP A 5 -16.50 4.43 22.63
C ASP A 5 -16.46 2.90 22.60
N ARG A 6 -17.64 2.27 22.53
CA ARG A 6 -17.76 0.81 22.44
C ARG A 6 -17.24 0.27 21.11
N LEU A 7 -17.53 0.93 20.00
CA LEU A 7 -17.01 0.55 18.67
C LEU A 7 -15.49 0.62 18.64
N TYR A 8 -14.91 1.71 19.17
CA TYR A 8 -13.46 1.84 19.31
C TYR A 8 -12.87 0.73 20.20
N GLY A 9 -13.45 0.52 21.38
CA GLY A 9 -13.03 -0.52 22.30
C GLY A 9 -13.11 -1.92 21.70
N LEU A 10 -14.14 -2.22 20.90
CA LEU A 10 -14.28 -3.51 20.22
C LEU A 10 -13.14 -3.76 19.23
N VAL A 11 -12.77 -2.74 18.45
CA VAL A 11 -11.65 -2.84 17.49
C VAL A 11 -10.35 -3.10 18.23
N GLU A 12 -10.06 -2.34 19.29
CA GLU A 12 -8.83 -2.50 20.07
C GLU A 12 -8.76 -3.86 20.78
N GLU A 13 -9.88 -4.36 21.32
CA GLU A 13 -9.93 -5.68 21.93
C GLU A 13 -9.68 -6.81 20.92
N LEU A 14 -10.26 -6.70 19.71
CA LEU A 14 -10.02 -7.67 18.64
C LEU A 14 -8.57 -7.61 18.15
N ARG A 15 -7.97 -6.42 18.05
CA ARG A 15 -6.56 -6.26 17.66
C ARG A 15 -5.61 -6.86 18.68
N ALA A 16 -5.79 -6.53 19.96
CA ALA A 16 -4.96 -7.06 21.03
C ALA A 16 -5.04 -8.59 21.15
N ALA A 17 -6.17 -9.18 20.73
CA ALA A 17 -6.37 -10.62 20.72
C ALA A 17 -5.88 -11.32 19.44
N SER A 18 -5.75 -10.58 18.32
CA SER A 18 -5.43 -11.13 17.00
C SER A 18 -4.12 -11.95 17.02
N PRO A 19 -4.06 -13.13 16.37
CA PRO A 19 -5.09 -13.74 15.51
C PRO A 19 -6.13 -14.59 16.27
N ARG A 20 -6.18 -14.54 17.61
CA ARG A 20 -7.09 -15.38 18.39
C ARG A 20 -8.53 -14.82 18.38
N PRO A 21 -9.56 -15.65 18.12
CA PRO A 21 -10.95 -15.21 18.14
C PRO A 21 -11.44 -14.74 19.51
N ARG A 22 -12.36 -13.76 19.50
CA ARG A 22 -13.15 -13.35 20.67
C ARG A 22 -14.62 -13.65 20.44
N SER A 23 -15.23 -14.46 21.31
CA SER A 23 -16.66 -14.74 21.21
C SER A 23 -17.51 -13.50 21.50
N ALA A 24 -18.67 -13.37 20.83
CA ALA A 24 -19.59 -12.26 21.08
C ALA A 24 -20.04 -12.21 22.54
N ARG A 25 -20.17 -13.37 23.20
CA ARG A 25 -20.47 -13.46 24.63
C ARG A 25 -19.39 -12.82 25.50
N ARG A 26 -18.12 -13.10 25.24
CA ARG A 26 -17.01 -12.51 26.00
C ARG A 26 -16.95 -10.99 25.80
N LEU A 27 -17.16 -10.53 24.56
CA LEU A 27 -17.21 -9.10 24.25
C LEU A 27 -18.40 -8.44 24.96
N ALA A 28 -19.56 -9.10 24.99
CA ALA A 28 -20.77 -8.62 25.67
C ALA A 28 -20.56 -8.47 27.18
N GLU A 29 -19.93 -9.46 27.80
CA GLU A 29 -19.54 -9.42 29.22
C GLU A 29 -18.55 -8.28 29.50
N ARG A 30 -17.53 -8.10 28.64
CA ARG A 30 -16.52 -7.05 28.81
C ARG A 30 -17.06 -5.62 28.65
N PHE A 31 -17.95 -5.41 27.68
CA PHE A 31 -18.51 -4.09 27.38
C PHE A 31 -19.86 -3.82 28.07
N GLU A 32 -20.31 -4.75 28.92
CA GLU A 32 -21.54 -4.66 29.71
C GLU A 32 -22.79 -4.37 28.86
N VAL A 33 -22.91 -5.08 27.73
CA VAL A 33 -24.04 -4.96 26.79
C VAL A 33 -24.55 -6.33 26.37
N SER A 34 -25.70 -6.38 25.71
CA SER A 34 -26.22 -7.64 25.17
C SER A 34 -25.36 -8.18 24.02
N VAL A 35 -25.36 -9.51 23.84
CA VAL A 35 -24.74 -10.18 22.69
C VAL A 35 -25.27 -9.60 21.37
N ARG A 36 -26.58 -9.35 21.28
CA ARG A 36 -27.23 -8.72 20.12
C ARG A 36 -26.68 -7.32 19.82
N THR A 37 -26.29 -6.56 20.86
CA THR A 37 -25.66 -5.25 20.70
C THR A 37 -24.26 -5.40 20.11
N ILE A 38 -23.46 -6.33 20.63
CA ILE A 38 -22.13 -6.64 20.09
C ILE A 38 -22.20 -7.08 18.64
N GLU A 39 -23.07 -8.02 18.30
CA GLU A 39 -23.22 -8.51 16.92
C GLU A 39 -23.64 -7.38 15.96
N ARG A 40 -24.53 -6.49 16.39
CA ARG A 40 -24.92 -5.31 15.60
C ARG A 40 -23.77 -4.33 15.40
N ASP A 41 -22.97 -4.10 16.45
CA ASP A 41 -21.82 -3.22 16.38
C ASP A 41 -20.69 -3.82 15.51
N LEU A 42 -20.44 -5.13 15.62
CA LEU A 42 -19.51 -5.85 14.75
C LEU A 42 -19.95 -5.82 13.29
N ALA A 43 -21.25 -6.01 13.01
CA ALA A 43 -21.80 -5.87 11.67
C ALA A 43 -21.62 -4.45 11.12
N ALA A 44 -21.79 -3.41 11.95
CA ALA A 44 -21.55 -2.03 11.55
C ALA A 44 -20.07 -1.76 11.23
N LEU A 45 -19.14 -2.32 12.01
CA LEU A 45 -17.70 -2.24 11.75
C LEU A 45 -17.30 -2.97 10.45
N GLN A 46 -17.90 -4.12 10.17
CA GLN A 46 -17.72 -4.84 8.90
C GLN A 46 -18.24 -4.00 7.72
N GLN A 47 -19.42 -3.37 7.86
CA GLN A 47 -19.99 -2.48 6.84
C GLN A 47 -19.15 -1.23 6.60
N SER A 48 -18.41 -0.75 7.61
CA SER A 48 -17.43 0.34 7.44
C SER A 48 -16.11 -0.10 6.81
N GLY A 49 -15.97 -1.38 6.45
CA GLY A 49 -14.80 -1.91 5.74
C GLY A 49 -13.66 -2.37 6.65
N LEU A 50 -13.90 -2.57 7.97
CA LEU A 50 -12.92 -3.22 8.82
C LEU A 50 -12.87 -4.73 8.50
N PRO A 51 -11.67 -5.33 8.37
CA PRO A 51 -11.49 -6.73 8.02
C PRO A 51 -11.77 -7.62 9.24
N ILE A 52 -13.03 -7.65 9.68
CA ILE A 52 -13.51 -8.49 10.78
C ILE A 52 -14.28 -9.66 10.17
N TRP A 53 -13.98 -10.89 10.57
CA TRP A 53 -14.75 -12.08 10.20
C TRP A 53 -15.08 -12.93 11.42
N ALA A 54 -16.06 -13.81 11.27
CA ALA A 54 -16.40 -14.80 12.28
C ALA A 54 -15.74 -16.14 11.93
N GLU A 55 -15.06 -16.73 12.90
CA GLU A 55 -14.57 -18.11 12.84
C GLU A 55 -15.60 -19.04 13.52
N PRO A 56 -16.12 -20.04 12.82
CA PRO A 56 -17.09 -20.98 13.38
C PRO A 56 -16.45 -22.00 14.33
N GLY A 57 -17.25 -22.61 15.20
CA GLY A 57 -16.83 -23.71 16.08
C GLY A 57 -16.91 -23.39 17.57
N ARG A 58 -16.68 -24.39 18.42
CA ARG A 58 -16.88 -24.31 19.89
C ARG A 58 -15.94 -23.30 20.57
N THR A 59 -14.79 -23.04 19.97
CA THR A 59 -13.81 -22.01 20.40
C THR A 59 -13.75 -20.83 19.42
N GLY A 60 -14.74 -20.73 18.52
CA GLY A 60 -14.83 -19.69 17.50
C GLY A 60 -15.26 -18.33 18.07
N GLY A 61 -15.31 -17.33 17.20
CA GLY A 61 -15.61 -15.95 17.55
C GLY A 61 -15.21 -14.99 16.45
N TYR A 62 -15.13 -13.71 16.76
CA TYR A 62 -14.73 -12.67 15.82
C TYR A 62 -13.23 -12.45 15.88
N VAL A 63 -12.62 -12.28 14.71
CA VAL A 63 -11.20 -11.95 14.52
C VAL A 63 -11.13 -10.70 13.66
N ILE A 64 -10.13 -9.85 13.92
CA ILE A 64 -9.74 -8.78 13.01
C ILE A 64 -8.36 -9.10 12.43
N ASP A 65 -8.17 -8.82 11.14
CA ASP A 65 -6.84 -8.81 10.55
C ASP A 65 -6.06 -7.61 11.10
N GLY A 66 -5.26 -7.86 12.14
CA GLY A 66 -4.38 -6.87 12.76
C GLY A 66 -3.22 -6.42 11.85
N SER A 67 -2.99 -7.13 10.73
CA SER A 67 -1.96 -6.82 9.74
C SER A 67 -2.48 -6.02 8.54
N ALA A 68 -3.80 -6.03 8.26
CA ALA A 68 -4.39 -5.39 7.08
C ALA A 68 -4.89 -3.94 7.28
N THR A 69 -4.79 -3.37 8.48
CA THR A 69 -5.13 -1.96 8.71
C THR A 69 -4.15 -1.33 9.68
N LEU A 70 -3.60 -0.17 9.29
CA LEU A 70 -3.09 0.79 10.28
C LEU A 70 -4.22 1.01 11.29
N GLY A 71 -3.92 0.86 12.59
CA GLY A 71 -4.83 1.30 13.64
C GLY A 71 -5.16 2.79 13.50
N PRO A 72 -6.12 3.33 14.28
CA PRO A 72 -6.21 4.77 14.45
C PRO A 72 -4.91 5.22 15.12
N ALA A 73 -3.91 5.53 14.30
CA ALA A 73 -2.76 6.29 14.69
C ALA A 73 -3.24 7.72 14.87
N GLY A 74 -3.08 8.28 16.07
CA GLY A 74 -3.25 9.70 16.26
C GLY A 74 -2.19 10.41 15.44
N PHE A 75 -2.58 11.12 14.39
CA PHE A 75 -1.69 12.00 13.66
C PHE A 75 -1.76 13.40 14.27
N THR A 76 -0.61 13.98 14.60
CA THR A 76 -0.49 15.43 14.75
C THR A 76 -0.72 16.11 13.40
N LEU A 77 -0.99 17.42 13.41
CA LEU A 77 -1.17 18.20 12.19
C LEU A 77 0.08 18.12 11.28
N ASP A 78 1.28 18.17 11.87
CA ASP A 78 2.54 18.15 11.13
C ASP A 78 2.83 16.77 10.53
N GLU A 79 2.55 15.68 11.26
CA GLU A 79 2.67 14.32 10.72
C GLU A 79 1.66 14.09 9.58
N ALA A 80 0.42 14.55 9.76
CA ALA A 80 -0.60 14.49 8.71
C ALA A 80 -0.15 15.26 7.46
N LEU A 81 0.41 16.45 7.63
CA LEU A 81 0.92 17.25 6.53
C LEU A 81 2.10 16.56 5.84
N ALA A 82 3.07 16.03 6.59
CA ALA A 82 4.21 15.29 6.04
C ALA A 82 3.77 14.09 5.20
N VAL A 83 2.79 13.32 5.70
CA VAL A 83 2.24 12.18 4.96
C VAL A 83 1.49 12.64 3.71
N LEU A 84 0.64 13.68 3.79
CA LEU A 84 -0.09 14.19 2.62
C LEU A 84 0.86 14.71 1.53
N ILE A 85 1.94 15.40 1.91
CA ILE A 85 2.98 15.87 0.98
C ILE A 85 3.67 14.67 0.33
N GLY A 86 4.11 13.68 1.13
CA GLY A 86 4.76 12.48 0.61
C GLY A 86 3.87 11.67 -0.34
N LEU A 87 2.58 11.50 0.00
CA LEU A 87 1.61 10.87 -0.88
C LEU A 87 1.33 11.69 -2.16
N GLY A 88 1.36 13.01 -2.04
CA GLY A 88 1.23 13.95 -3.17
C GLY A 88 2.37 13.81 -4.19
N ALA A 89 3.60 13.55 -3.73
CA ALA A 89 4.76 13.32 -4.58
C ALA A 89 4.64 12.03 -5.44
N LEU A 90 3.76 11.10 -5.08
CA LEU A 90 3.54 9.85 -5.81
C LEU A 90 2.58 9.99 -7.01
N ARG A 91 2.32 11.19 -7.51
CA ARG A 91 1.32 11.45 -8.57
C ARG A 91 1.53 10.65 -9.86
N HIS A 92 2.78 10.50 -10.30
CA HIS A 92 3.15 9.75 -11.51
C HIS A 92 3.61 8.31 -11.21
N SER A 93 3.67 7.98 -9.92
CA SER A 93 4.09 6.66 -9.44
C SER A 93 3.13 5.55 -9.89
N PRO A 94 3.62 4.31 -10.04
CA PRO A 94 2.75 3.14 -10.13
C PRO A 94 1.83 2.99 -8.91
N PHE A 95 2.17 3.61 -7.76
CA PHE A 95 1.37 3.58 -6.54
C PHE A 95 0.36 4.73 -6.40
N ARG A 96 0.20 5.60 -7.41
CA ARG A 96 -0.64 6.82 -7.32
C ARG A 96 -2.08 6.58 -6.85
N GLN A 97 -2.71 5.47 -7.25
CA GLN A 97 -4.08 5.16 -6.83
C GLN A 97 -4.14 4.74 -5.34
N ALA A 98 -3.15 3.95 -4.91
CA ALA A 98 -2.99 3.58 -3.51
C ALA A 98 -2.70 4.83 -2.67
N ALA A 99 -1.84 5.74 -3.15
CA ALA A 99 -1.52 6.99 -2.48
C ALA A 99 -2.76 7.89 -2.29
N ARG A 100 -3.58 8.06 -3.33
CA ARG A 100 -4.87 8.79 -3.24
C ARG A 100 -5.82 8.15 -2.24
N THR A 101 -5.85 6.83 -2.16
CA THR A 101 -6.71 6.10 -1.22
C THR A 101 -6.17 6.19 0.20
N ALA A 102 -4.86 6.13 0.39
CA ALA A 102 -4.20 6.31 1.68
C ALA A 102 -4.47 7.73 2.22
N ALA A 103 -4.34 8.77 1.41
CA ALA A 103 -4.62 10.15 1.81
C ALA A 103 -6.07 10.32 2.29
N ARG A 104 -7.05 9.76 1.56
CA ARG A 104 -8.46 9.77 1.97
C ARG A 104 -8.69 9.03 3.29
N LYS A 105 -8.10 7.85 3.45
CA LYS A 105 -8.22 7.05 4.68
C LYS A 105 -7.58 7.76 5.88
N MET A 106 -6.44 8.41 5.68
CA MET A 106 -5.75 9.18 6.71
C MET A 106 -6.58 10.37 7.19
N LEU A 107 -7.12 11.17 6.26
CA LEU A 107 -7.99 12.29 6.62
C LEU A 107 -9.28 11.83 7.33
N ALA A 108 -9.81 10.66 6.96
CA ALA A 108 -11.03 10.11 7.54
C ALA A 108 -10.88 9.62 9.00
N VAL A 109 -9.65 9.41 9.48
CA VAL A 109 -9.40 9.02 10.88
C VAL A 109 -9.07 10.20 11.79
N MET A 110 -8.94 11.41 11.22
CA MET A 110 -8.68 12.65 11.96
C MET A 110 -9.99 13.35 12.34
N PRO A 111 -10.00 14.16 13.43
CA PRO A 111 -11.11 15.09 13.69
C PRO A 111 -11.33 16.05 12.51
N ASP A 112 -12.59 16.32 12.15
CA ASP A 112 -12.96 17.12 10.96
C ASP A 112 -12.19 18.46 10.85
N ARG A 113 -12.02 19.15 11.98
CA ARG A 113 -11.31 20.43 12.05
C ARG A 113 -9.83 20.28 11.66
N ASP A 114 -9.19 19.22 12.11
CA ASP A 114 -7.76 18.98 11.87
C ASP A 114 -7.54 18.42 10.47
N ALA A 115 -8.45 17.57 9.98
CA ALA A 115 -8.46 17.12 8.58
C ALA A 115 -8.61 18.31 7.59
N ALA A 116 -9.52 19.25 7.89
CA ALA A 116 -9.72 20.45 7.09
C ALA A 116 -8.49 21.36 7.11
N ARG A 117 -7.86 21.55 8.28
CA ARG A 117 -6.60 22.30 8.40
C ARG A 117 -5.48 21.62 7.62
N ALA A 118 -5.28 20.32 7.79
CA ALA A 118 -4.24 19.57 7.09
C ALA A 118 -4.40 19.69 5.56
N SER A 119 -5.63 19.54 5.05
CA SER A 119 -5.93 19.71 3.62
C SER A 119 -5.66 21.14 3.13
N ALA A 120 -6.05 22.16 3.91
CA ALA A 120 -5.83 23.56 3.57
C ALA A 120 -4.34 23.96 3.61
N PHE A 121 -3.54 23.35 4.48
CA PHE A 121 -2.09 23.54 4.47
C PHE A 121 -1.43 22.79 3.31
N ALA A 122 -1.80 21.53 3.08
CA ALA A 122 -1.28 20.73 1.98
C ALA A 122 -1.57 21.36 0.61
N SER A 123 -2.72 22.03 0.43
CA SER A 123 -3.05 22.70 -0.84
C SER A 123 -2.18 23.91 -1.17
N ARG A 124 -1.42 24.42 -0.20
CA ARG A 124 -0.44 25.51 -0.38
C ARG A 124 0.95 25.00 -0.76
N VAL A 125 1.14 23.68 -0.79
CA VAL A 125 2.40 23.04 -1.17
C VAL A 125 2.29 22.60 -2.63
N HIS A 126 3.24 23.04 -3.45
CA HIS A 126 3.29 22.73 -4.87
C HIS A 126 4.60 22.04 -5.21
N PHE A 127 4.52 21.00 -6.06
CA PHE A 127 5.69 20.39 -6.67
C PHE A 127 5.94 21.04 -8.03
N LEU A 128 7.19 21.39 -8.30
CA LEU A 128 7.60 21.78 -9.64
C LEU A 128 7.83 20.50 -10.45
N GLU A 129 6.94 20.23 -11.40
CA GLU A 129 7.00 19.04 -12.25
C GLU A 129 7.66 19.39 -13.60
N SER A 130 8.43 18.44 -14.15
CA SER A 130 8.96 18.54 -15.51
C SER A 130 7.91 18.05 -16.51
N GLU A 131 7.87 18.64 -17.72
CA GLU A 131 7.04 18.14 -18.82
C GLU A 131 7.42 16.70 -19.21
N GLU A 132 8.64 16.27 -18.88
CA GLU A 132 9.11 14.92 -19.15
C GLU A 132 8.52 13.88 -18.17
N ASN A 133 7.84 14.29 -17.10
CA ASN A 133 7.27 13.37 -16.11
C ASN A 133 6.21 12.47 -16.74
N THR A 134 6.52 11.18 -16.81
CA THR A 134 5.61 10.20 -17.38
C THR A 134 4.98 9.35 -16.29
N THR A 135 3.73 8.93 -16.54
CA THR A 135 3.00 8.13 -15.57
C THR A 135 3.26 6.64 -15.81
N ALA A 136 3.77 5.94 -14.81
CA ALA A 136 3.94 4.49 -14.89
C ALA A 136 2.57 3.77 -14.94
N PRO A 137 2.45 2.64 -15.67
CA PRO A 137 1.26 1.80 -15.65
C PRO A 137 0.90 1.33 -14.23
N VAL A 138 -0.38 1.09 -13.95
CA VAL A 138 -0.80 0.63 -12.60
C VAL A 138 -0.37 -0.80 -12.32
N GLU A 139 -0.31 -1.61 -13.37
CA GLU A 139 0.10 -3.02 -13.39
C GLU A 139 1.55 -3.17 -12.94
N PHE A 140 2.36 -2.12 -13.06
CA PHE A 140 3.72 -2.08 -12.54
C PHE A 140 3.76 -2.35 -11.03
N ALA A 141 2.85 -1.76 -10.26
CA ALA A 141 2.79 -1.97 -8.81
C ALA A 141 2.41 -3.42 -8.46
N GLU A 142 1.65 -4.09 -9.32
CA GLU A 142 1.33 -5.51 -9.18
C GLU A 142 2.53 -6.39 -9.52
N ALA A 143 3.21 -6.09 -10.63
CA ALA A 143 4.44 -6.77 -11.04
C ALA A 143 5.50 -6.78 -9.92
N LEU A 144 5.67 -5.66 -9.20
CA LEU A 144 6.58 -5.58 -8.06
C LEU A 144 6.20 -6.49 -6.88
N ARG A 145 4.90 -6.64 -6.59
CA ARG A 145 4.41 -7.36 -5.40
C ARG A 145 4.19 -8.85 -5.64
N ALA A 146 4.00 -9.26 -6.89
CA ALA A 146 3.59 -10.62 -7.21
C ALA A 146 4.63 -11.69 -6.87
N ASN A 147 5.92 -11.35 -6.83
CA ASN A 147 7.03 -12.32 -6.73
C ASN A 147 6.90 -13.44 -7.79
N ARG A 148 6.58 -13.02 -9.02
CA ARG A 148 6.39 -13.88 -10.20
C ARG A 148 7.16 -13.33 -11.38
N VAL A 149 7.38 -14.19 -12.38
CA VAL A 149 7.86 -13.75 -13.69
C VAL A 149 6.80 -12.85 -14.32
N VAL A 150 7.26 -11.79 -14.97
CA VAL A 150 6.40 -10.80 -15.65
C VAL A 150 6.72 -10.82 -17.12
N GLN A 151 5.69 -10.98 -17.93
CA GLN A 151 5.74 -10.75 -19.36
C GLN A 151 5.53 -9.28 -19.66
N LEU A 152 6.54 -8.70 -20.31
CA LEU A 152 6.59 -7.28 -20.62
C LEU A 152 6.68 -7.10 -22.14
N ARG A 153 5.74 -6.34 -22.72
CA ARG A 153 5.98 -5.68 -24.02
C ARG A 153 6.62 -4.34 -23.75
N TYR A 154 7.80 -4.13 -24.32
CA TYR A 154 8.65 -2.99 -24.05
C TYR A 154 9.09 -2.32 -25.34
N GLN A 155 8.99 -1.00 -25.38
CA GLN A 155 9.58 -0.18 -26.42
C GLN A 155 10.88 0.42 -25.90
N ASP A 156 12.00 0.20 -26.59
CA ASP A 156 13.27 0.79 -26.18
C ASP A 156 13.40 2.27 -26.58
N ALA A 157 14.58 2.87 -26.38
CA ALA A 157 14.82 4.28 -26.69
C ALA A 157 14.75 4.58 -28.20
N ASP A 158 15.03 3.58 -29.04
CA ASP A 158 15.05 3.71 -30.50
C ASP A 158 13.67 3.39 -31.12
N GLY A 159 12.67 3.10 -30.28
CA GLY A 159 11.31 2.78 -30.69
C GLY A 159 11.11 1.30 -31.02
N ALA A 160 12.12 0.44 -30.85
CA ALA A 160 12.00 -0.97 -31.17
C ALA A 160 11.20 -1.70 -30.08
N GLU A 161 10.16 -2.40 -30.51
CA GLU A 161 9.32 -3.19 -29.63
C GLU A 161 9.89 -4.58 -29.36
N SER A 162 9.62 -5.07 -28.17
CA SER A 162 10.02 -6.40 -27.80
C SER A 162 9.19 -7.02 -26.69
N SER A 163 9.09 -8.35 -26.71
CA SER A 163 8.53 -9.14 -25.60
C SER A 163 9.66 -9.70 -24.75
N ARG A 164 9.54 -9.57 -23.42
CA ARG A 164 10.54 -10.00 -22.44
C ARG A 164 9.86 -10.71 -21.28
N ASP A 165 10.42 -11.85 -20.88
CA ASP A 165 10.18 -12.42 -19.55
C ASP A 165 11.21 -11.84 -18.58
N VAL A 166 10.72 -11.17 -17.54
CA VAL A 166 11.55 -10.49 -16.55
C VAL A 166 11.18 -10.93 -15.14
N GLU A 167 12.17 -10.99 -14.26
CA GLU A 167 12.00 -11.34 -12.84
C GLU A 167 12.14 -10.06 -12.02
N PRO A 168 11.04 -9.46 -11.52
CA PRO A 168 11.08 -8.22 -10.75
C PRO A 168 11.99 -8.34 -9.52
N LEU A 169 12.88 -7.37 -9.34
CA LEU A 169 13.80 -7.28 -8.21
C LEU A 169 13.58 -6.04 -7.35
N GLY A 170 12.99 -4.98 -7.92
CA GLY A 170 12.72 -3.73 -7.22
C GLY A 170 12.34 -2.61 -8.17
N SER A 171 12.27 -1.39 -7.65
CA SER A 171 12.03 -0.20 -8.46
C SER A 171 12.84 0.99 -7.96
N ILE A 172 13.19 1.87 -8.88
CA ILE A 172 13.91 3.11 -8.63
C ILE A 172 13.15 4.24 -9.30
N GLU A 173 13.01 5.37 -8.61
CA GLU A 173 12.57 6.63 -9.19
C GLU A 173 13.81 7.48 -9.48
N LYS A 174 13.87 8.05 -10.69
CA LYS A 174 14.93 8.99 -11.08
C LYS A 174 14.35 10.05 -12.00
N GLY A 175 14.43 11.31 -11.57
CA GLY A 175 14.04 12.46 -12.40
C GLY A 175 12.57 12.42 -12.82
N GLY A 176 11.69 11.99 -11.93
CA GLY A 176 10.26 11.80 -12.17
C GLY A 176 9.89 10.50 -12.91
N GLN A 177 10.88 9.71 -13.33
CA GLN A 177 10.68 8.47 -14.06
C GLN A 177 10.79 7.26 -13.13
N TRP A 178 9.84 6.34 -13.24
CA TRP A 178 9.87 5.08 -12.49
C TRP A 178 10.45 3.96 -13.34
N TYR A 179 11.41 3.22 -12.78
CA TYR A 179 12.09 2.10 -13.42
C TYR A 179 11.79 0.81 -12.66
N LEU A 180 11.42 -0.24 -13.39
CA LEU A 180 11.40 -1.59 -12.86
C LEU A 180 12.79 -2.18 -13.01
N ILE A 181 13.39 -2.55 -11.90
CA ILE A 181 14.63 -3.30 -11.88
C ILE A 181 14.26 -4.78 -11.93
N ALA A 182 14.72 -5.48 -12.95
CA ALA A 182 14.41 -6.88 -13.13
C ALA A 182 15.55 -7.66 -13.79
N TRP A 183 15.65 -8.95 -13.47
CA TRP A 183 16.49 -9.87 -14.24
C TRP A 183 15.79 -10.20 -15.56
N CYS A 184 16.39 -9.80 -16.67
CA CYS A 184 15.86 -10.06 -18.01
C CYS A 184 16.33 -11.43 -18.49
N ARG A 185 15.42 -12.39 -18.67
CA ARG A 185 15.78 -13.74 -19.13
C ARG A 185 16.36 -13.75 -20.53
N LEU A 186 15.87 -12.90 -21.42
CA LEU A 186 16.44 -12.81 -22.77
C LEU A 186 17.90 -12.34 -22.78
N ARG A 187 18.27 -11.44 -21.85
CA ARG A 187 19.61 -10.84 -21.78
C ARG A 187 20.49 -11.46 -20.70
N GLN A 188 19.95 -12.41 -19.93
CA GLN A 188 20.62 -13.11 -18.84
C GLN A 188 21.32 -12.14 -17.87
N GLY A 189 20.62 -11.09 -17.45
CA GLY A 189 21.19 -10.05 -16.58
C GLY A 189 20.19 -9.03 -16.07
N VAL A 190 20.61 -8.25 -15.07
CA VAL A 190 19.80 -7.15 -14.50
C VAL A 190 19.67 -6.01 -15.51
N ARG A 191 18.45 -5.49 -15.64
CA ARG A 191 18.10 -4.34 -16.48
C ARG A 191 17.10 -3.45 -15.77
N ALA A 192 17.15 -2.16 -16.09
CA ALA A 192 16.18 -1.16 -15.68
C ALA A 192 15.22 -0.88 -16.83
N PHE A 193 13.93 -1.10 -16.61
CA PHE A 193 12.87 -0.86 -17.59
C PHE A 193 12.07 0.37 -17.18
N ARG A 194 12.13 1.43 -18.00
CA ARG A 194 11.36 2.66 -17.74
C ARG A 194 9.86 2.38 -17.86
N GLY A 195 9.07 2.78 -16.87
CA GLY A 195 7.67 2.39 -16.71
C GLY A 195 6.76 2.89 -17.83
N ASP A 196 6.98 4.11 -18.31
CA ASP A 196 6.26 4.72 -19.44
C ASP A 196 6.46 4.02 -20.79
N ARG A 197 7.56 3.28 -20.93
CA ARG A 197 7.90 2.48 -22.11
C ARG A 197 7.35 1.06 -22.06
N MET A 198 6.61 0.72 -21.00
CA MET A 198 5.94 -0.56 -20.85
C MET A 198 4.58 -0.53 -21.55
N LEU A 199 4.53 -1.12 -22.74
CA LEU A 199 3.32 -1.18 -23.56
C LEU A 199 2.27 -2.13 -22.98
N SER A 200 2.70 -3.20 -22.31
CA SER A 200 1.81 -4.09 -21.54
C SER A 200 2.59 -4.87 -20.50
N ILE A 201 1.97 -5.09 -19.34
CA ILE A 201 2.54 -5.84 -18.21
C ILE A 201 1.59 -6.99 -17.88
N ARG A 202 2.09 -8.22 -17.86
CA ARG A 202 1.30 -9.41 -17.48
C ARG A 202 2.08 -10.24 -16.48
N VAL A 203 1.55 -10.35 -15.26
CA VAL A 203 2.07 -11.26 -14.24
C VAL A 203 1.75 -12.70 -14.65
N THR A 204 2.73 -13.60 -14.55
CA THR A 204 2.53 -15.03 -14.83
C THR A 204 2.39 -15.83 -13.53
N ASP A 205 2.07 -17.11 -13.64
CA ASP A 205 2.05 -18.01 -12.48
C ASP A 205 3.43 -18.54 -12.09
N GLU A 206 4.46 -18.27 -12.89
CA GLU A 206 5.81 -18.78 -12.65
C GLU A 206 6.51 -17.99 -11.53
N ARG A 207 7.12 -18.69 -10.57
CA ARG A 207 7.99 -18.08 -9.56
C ARG A 207 9.44 -18.05 -10.06
N PRO A 208 10.11 -16.89 -10.06
CA PRO A 208 11.53 -16.85 -10.36
C PRO A 208 12.35 -17.43 -9.20
N PRO A 209 13.59 -17.87 -9.45
CA PRO A 209 14.53 -18.14 -8.36
C PRO A 209 14.78 -16.87 -7.55
N MET A 210 15.08 -17.01 -6.25
CA MET A 210 15.42 -15.87 -5.41
C MET A 210 16.75 -15.26 -5.88
N ARG A 211 16.69 -14.04 -6.40
CA ARG A 211 17.86 -13.25 -6.79
C ARG A 211 17.98 -12.06 -5.87
N LYS A 212 19.17 -11.84 -5.31
CA LYS A 212 19.47 -10.62 -4.57
C LYS A 212 19.89 -9.54 -5.56
N LEU A 213 19.25 -8.38 -5.49
CA LEU A 213 19.71 -7.19 -6.17
C LEU A 213 20.89 -6.60 -5.38
N ARG A 214 22.05 -6.47 -6.01
CA ARG A 214 23.17 -5.70 -5.45
C ARG A 214 23.18 -4.32 -6.09
N ALA A 215 23.62 -3.30 -5.34
CA ALA A 215 23.74 -1.95 -5.88
C ALA A 215 24.66 -1.90 -7.12
N GLU A 216 25.68 -2.76 -7.15
CA GLU A 216 26.63 -2.94 -8.25
C GLU A 216 25.97 -3.48 -9.54
N ASP A 217 24.89 -4.24 -9.43
CA ASP A 217 24.16 -4.80 -10.59
C ASP A 217 23.34 -3.74 -11.32
N LEU A 218 23.02 -2.65 -10.62
CA LEU A 218 22.42 -1.47 -11.18
C LEU A 218 23.54 -0.68 -11.84
N ALA A 219 23.80 -0.92 -13.13
CA ALA A 219 24.68 -0.09 -13.95
C ALA A 219 24.11 1.34 -14.16
N ILE A 220 23.57 1.96 -13.12
CA ILE A 220 23.06 3.32 -13.06
C ILE A 220 24.21 4.17 -12.51
N GLN A 221 24.95 4.80 -13.42
CA GLN A 221 26.21 5.49 -13.16
C GLN A 221 26.13 6.75 -12.25
N TYR A 222 25.00 7.06 -11.62
CA TYR A 222 24.84 8.34 -10.90
C TYR A 222 23.90 8.23 -9.70
N GLY A 223 24.45 8.40 -8.48
CA GLY A 223 23.71 8.77 -7.26
C GLY A 223 23.88 7.83 -6.06
N LEU A 224 23.62 8.37 -4.87
CA LEU A 224 23.42 7.57 -3.65
C LEU A 224 22.06 6.88 -3.74
N LEU A 225 22.04 5.54 -3.75
CA LEU A 225 20.81 4.76 -3.69
C LEU A 225 20.31 4.73 -2.23
N ARG A 226 19.16 5.34 -1.95
CA ARG A 226 18.50 5.25 -0.63
C ARG A 226 17.27 4.36 -0.74
N SER A 227 17.18 3.36 0.14
CA SER A 227 15.98 2.55 0.32
C SER A 227 14.89 3.41 0.98
N VAL A 228 13.62 3.16 0.66
CA VAL A 228 12.50 3.83 1.35
C VAL A 228 12.42 3.41 2.82
N VAL A 229 13.04 2.29 3.19
CA VAL A 229 12.93 1.67 4.53
C VAL A 229 14.18 1.87 5.38
N ASP A 230 15.29 2.32 4.80
CA ASP A 230 16.57 2.48 5.53
C ASP A 230 16.89 3.96 5.73
N ASP A 231 17.17 4.34 6.98
CA ASP A 231 17.52 5.70 7.40
C ASP A 231 18.91 6.12 6.94
#